data_AF-A0A7Y5CQR3-F1
#
_entry.id   AF-A0A7Y5CQR3-F1
#
_cell.length_a   1.000
_cell.length_b   1.000
_cell.length_c   1.000
_cell.angle_alpha   90.00
_cell.angle_beta   90.00
_cell.angle_gamma   90.00
#
_symmetry.space_group_name_H-M   'P 1'
#
loop_
_entity.id
_entity.type
_entity.pdbx_description
1 polymer ?
#
loop_
_entity_poly.entity_id
_entity_poly.type
_entity_poly.pdbx_seq_one_letter_code
_entity_poly.pdbx_strand_id
1 'polypeptide(L)'
;MMDTLGNAILGMVFLALSLAGTFLMYKLWGYPFDEQQQKSTAPRPLVLLHRAIGYLYLAIYLYLMSQMVPRLWQYQVELPARTVAHLMLGMAIGVLLLAKVMIVRFFKYLEAQMAPLLGTGLLVCTALLIGLSVPFAWREHYLSQRAAGGPAFERENLARVAALLPQAGFPAEVPVAALATPAALRQGRAVLLKKCVQCHDLRTVLLRPKTPGQWRETVARMAERAVLAEPLNEFEQRFATAYLIAITPELQKSAMTIRQQEIKREEARAAIAAVSATLPQELPAAQAAAEADLSAARTLFEQTCSQCHSLGNIEKSPPASAADATALLDRMIDNGLDVTDEEFEQLVFYLTRTYGKN
;
A
#
# COMPACT_ATOMS: atom_id res chain seq x y z
N MET A 1 -10.99 -9.55 17.28
CA MET A 1 -10.17 -9.23 16.10
C MET A 1 -9.31 -8.04 16.47
N MET A 2 -7.98 -8.17 16.52
CA MET A 2 -7.10 -7.04 16.86
C MET A 2 -7.11 -6.00 15.75
N ASP A 3 -6.99 -4.74 16.13
CA ASP A 3 -6.84 -3.62 15.20
C ASP A 3 -5.49 -3.69 14.46
N THR A 4 -5.37 -2.92 13.38
CA THR A 4 -4.15 -2.89 12.55
C THR A 4 -2.93 -2.46 13.35
N LEU A 5 -3.11 -1.53 14.28
CA LEU A 5 -2.05 -1.07 15.19
C LEU A 5 -1.60 -2.17 16.14
N GLY A 6 -2.52 -2.92 16.76
CA GLY A 6 -2.18 -4.03 17.64
C GLY A 6 -1.38 -5.13 16.93
N ASN A 7 -1.72 -5.44 15.68
CA ASN A 7 -0.94 -6.40 14.87
C ASN A 7 0.47 -5.87 14.53
N ALA A 8 0.61 -4.56 14.24
CA ALA A 8 1.90 -3.94 13.97
C ALA A 8 2.82 -3.92 15.21
N ILE A 9 2.26 -3.58 16.39
CA ILE A 9 2.99 -3.63 17.67
C ILE A 9 3.46 -5.06 17.94
N LEU A 10 2.59 -6.05 17.76
CA LEU A 10 2.94 -7.45 17.96
C LEU A 10 4.03 -7.91 17.00
N GLY A 11 4.01 -7.44 15.74
CA GLY A 11 5.08 -7.65 14.76
C GLY A 11 6.42 -7.04 15.18
N MET A 12 6.42 -5.84 15.78
CA MET A 12 7.63 -5.22 16.32
C MET A 12 8.20 -5.99 17.52
N VAL A 13 7.34 -6.47 18.41
CA VAL A 13 7.75 -7.36 19.52
C VAL A 13 8.35 -8.65 18.96
N PHE A 14 7.74 -9.21 17.92
CA PHE A 14 8.24 -10.41 17.25
C PHE A 14 9.65 -10.22 16.66
N LEU A 15 9.92 -9.07 16.03
CA LEU A 15 11.26 -8.70 15.56
C LEU A 15 12.26 -8.53 16.71
N ALA A 16 11.86 -7.82 17.79
CA ALA A 16 12.72 -7.62 18.96
C ALA A 16 13.13 -8.95 19.62
N LEU A 17 12.18 -9.89 19.74
CA LEU A 17 12.47 -11.23 20.25
C LEU A 17 13.39 -12.02 19.32
N SER A 18 13.22 -11.88 18.01
CA SER A 18 14.12 -12.51 17.03
C SER A 18 15.56 -11.98 17.19
N LEU A 19 15.72 -10.66 17.31
CA LEU A 19 17.03 -10.03 17.51
C LEU A 19 17.67 -10.48 18.83
N ALA A 20 16.94 -10.39 19.93
CA ALA A 20 17.43 -10.82 21.24
C ALA A 20 17.77 -12.31 21.29
N GLY A 21 16.93 -13.15 20.67
CA GLY A 21 17.13 -14.59 20.58
C GLY A 21 18.38 -14.96 19.78
N THR A 22 18.58 -14.35 18.61
CA THR A 22 19.75 -14.57 17.75
C THR A 22 21.03 -14.04 18.38
N PHE A 23 21.00 -12.85 19.00
CA PHE A 23 22.15 -12.33 19.76
C PHE A 23 22.56 -13.27 20.90
N LEU A 24 21.60 -13.72 21.69
CA LEU A 24 21.85 -14.62 22.81
C LEU A 24 22.36 -15.98 22.35
N MET A 25 21.85 -16.49 21.23
CA MET A 25 22.36 -17.72 20.59
C MET A 25 23.84 -17.58 20.21
N TYR A 26 24.23 -16.49 19.56
CA TYR A 26 25.64 -16.24 19.22
C TYR A 26 26.53 -16.14 20.46
N LYS A 27 26.04 -15.47 21.51
CA LYS A 27 26.76 -15.42 22.79
C LYS A 27 26.92 -16.80 23.42
N LEU A 28 25.87 -17.64 23.38
CA LEU A 28 25.91 -19.01 23.90
C LEU A 28 26.82 -19.93 23.08
N TRP A 29 26.91 -19.70 21.77
CA TRP A 29 27.79 -20.47 20.88
C TRP A 29 29.28 -20.25 21.16
N GLY A 30 29.64 -19.11 21.77
CA GLY A 30 31.02 -18.82 22.19
C GLY A 30 31.51 -19.61 23.42
N TYR A 31 30.64 -20.36 24.11
CA TYR A 31 31.04 -21.19 25.24
C TYR A 31 31.49 -22.58 24.76
N PRO A 32 32.58 -23.16 25.30
CA PRO A 32 33.07 -24.46 24.87
C PRO A 32 32.00 -25.55 25.09
N PHE A 33 31.84 -26.38 24.05
CA PHE A 33 30.89 -27.48 23.99
C PHE A 33 31.64 -28.80 24.14
N ASP A 34 31.27 -29.60 25.14
CA ASP A 34 31.78 -30.96 25.33
C ASP A 34 30.99 -31.91 24.40
N GLU A 35 31.63 -32.37 23.32
CA GLU A 35 31.03 -33.27 22.33
C GLU A 35 30.70 -34.66 22.89
N GLN A 36 31.44 -35.13 23.88
CA GLN A 36 31.23 -36.46 24.49
C GLN A 36 30.04 -36.44 25.44
N GLN A 37 29.88 -35.36 26.21
CA GLN A 37 28.76 -35.21 27.15
C GLN A 37 27.54 -34.50 26.54
N GLN A 38 27.68 -33.96 25.32
CA GLN A 38 26.67 -33.12 24.64
C GLN A 38 26.22 -31.96 25.55
N LYS A 39 27.18 -31.32 26.23
CA LYS A 39 26.93 -30.27 27.21
C LYS A 39 27.80 -29.05 26.95
N SER A 40 27.15 -27.90 26.89
CA SER A 40 27.85 -26.62 26.92
C SER A 40 28.18 -26.21 28.36
N THR A 41 29.31 -25.55 28.53
CA THR A 41 29.70 -24.86 29.78
C THR A 41 28.92 -23.55 30.01
N ALA A 42 27.98 -23.22 29.12
CA ALA A 42 27.20 -22.00 29.19
C ALA A 42 26.43 -21.86 30.52
N PRO A 43 26.37 -20.63 31.09
CA PRO A 43 25.65 -20.37 32.32
C PRO A 43 24.16 -20.65 32.16
N ARG A 44 23.61 -21.46 33.08
CA ARG A 44 22.19 -21.87 33.13
C ARG A 44 21.18 -20.71 32.95
N PRO A 45 21.31 -19.53 33.59
CA PRO A 45 20.32 -18.47 33.40
C PRO A 45 20.26 -17.95 31.97
N LEU A 46 21.39 -17.89 31.24
CA LEU A 46 21.40 -17.44 29.85
C LEU A 46 20.74 -18.48 28.91
N VAL A 47 20.95 -19.78 29.18
CA VAL A 47 20.28 -20.86 28.44
C VAL A 47 18.76 -20.85 28.69
N LEU A 48 18.33 -20.65 29.94
CA LEU A 48 16.91 -20.54 30.30
C LEU A 48 16.26 -19.32 29.65
N LEU A 49 16.96 -18.17 29.64
CA LEU A 49 16.49 -16.96 28.97
C LEU A 49 16.33 -17.18 27.46
N HIS A 50 17.29 -17.82 26.80
CA HIS A 50 17.20 -18.15 25.38
C HIS A 50 15.98 -19.02 25.08
N ARG A 51 15.75 -20.04 25.91
CA ARG A 51 14.61 -20.94 25.79
C ARG A 51 13.28 -20.22 26.01
N ALA A 52 13.19 -19.32 26.98
CA ALA A 52 12.01 -18.50 27.23
C ALA A 52 11.69 -17.57 26.05
N ILE A 53 12.71 -16.89 25.49
CA ILE A 53 12.57 -16.07 24.28
C ILE A 53 12.08 -16.91 23.10
N GLY A 54 12.63 -18.11 22.91
CA GLY A 54 12.21 -19.04 21.85
C GLY A 54 10.76 -19.49 21.98
N TYR A 55 10.29 -19.81 23.19
CA TYR A 55 8.87 -20.16 23.41
C TYR A 55 7.93 -18.97 23.19
N LEU A 56 8.32 -17.77 23.64
CA LEU A 56 7.53 -16.57 23.42
C LEU A 56 7.43 -16.24 21.93
N TYR A 57 8.54 -16.34 21.19
CA TYR A 57 8.57 -16.18 19.74
C TYR A 57 7.62 -17.17 19.05
N LEU A 58 7.69 -18.46 19.41
CA LEU A 58 6.79 -19.49 18.86
C LEU A 58 5.31 -19.21 19.18
N ALA A 59 5.00 -18.80 20.41
CA ALA A 59 3.64 -18.49 20.82
C ALA A 59 3.04 -17.32 20.02
N ILE A 60 3.82 -16.24 19.83
CA ILE A 60 3.42 -15.09 19.01
C ILE A 60 3.22 -15.52 17.55
N TYR A 61 4.14 -16.32 17.00
CA TYR A 61 4.01 -16.84 15.64
C TYR A 61 2.70 -17.62 15.45
N LEU A 62 2.41 -18.58 16.34
CA LEU A 62 1.18 -19.39 16.27
C LEU A 62 -0.07 -18.52 16.39
N TYR A 63 -0.06 -17.53 17.28
CA TYR A 63 -1.16 -16.58 17.41
C TYR A 63 -1.38 -15.78 16.13
N LEU A 64 -0.31 -15.20 15.54
CA LEU A 64 -0.39 -14.47 14.28
C LEU A 64 -0.89 -15.37 13.14
N MET A 65 -0.41 -16.60 13.04
CA MET A 65 -0.87 -17.57 12.03
C MET A 65 -2.35 -17.92 12.19
N SER A 66 -2.83 -18.08 13.43
CA SER A 66 -4.25 -18.36 13.68
C SER A 66 -5.19 -17.26 13.16
N GLN A 67 -4.71 -16.01 13.08
CA GLN A 67 -5.48 -14.88 12.56
C GLN A 67 -5.31 -14.65 11.06
N MET A 68 -4.14 -14.97 10.51
CA MET A 68 -3.80 -14.65 9.12
C MET A 68 -4.15 -15.79 8.15
N VAL A 69 -4.02 -17.05 8.57
CA VAL A 69 -4.34 -18.22 7.73
C VAL A 69 -5.81 -18.24 7.29
N PRO A 70 -6.81 -17.98 8.16
CA PRO A 70 -8.20 -17.96 7.73
C PRO A 70 -8.51 -16.89 6.67
N ARG A 71 -7.76 -15.78 6.65
CA ARG A 71 -7.95 -14.70 5.67
C ARG A 71 -7.62 -15.15 4.25
N LEU A 72 -6.71 -16.11 4.08
CA LEU A 72 -6.33 -16.61 2.75
C LEU A 72 -7.52 -17.24 2.02
N TRP A 73 -8.47 -17.83 2.76
CA TRP A 73 -9.68 -18.41 2.19
C TRP A 73 -10.71 -17.38 1.71
N GLN A 74 -10.56 -16.12 2.11
CA GLN A 74 -11.44 -15.03 1.73
C GLN A 74 -10.98 -14.33 0.43
N TYR A 75 -9.75 -14.57 -0.02
CA TYR A 75 -9.22 -14.01 -1.26
C TYR A 75 -9.64 -14.87 -2.46
N GLN A 76 -10.48 -14.30 -3.33
CA GLN A 76 -10.96 -14.95 -4.57
C GLN A 76 -10.30 -14.37 -5.84
N VAL A 77 -9.27 -13.53 -5.69
CA VAL A 77 -8.57 -12.84 -6.78
C VAL A 77 -7.05 -12.98 -6.63
N GLU A 78 -6.34 -12.78 -7.74
CA GLU A 78 -4.88 -12.82 -7.80
C GLU A 78 -4.26 -11.89 -6.74
N LEU A 79 -3.38 -12.46 -5.91
CA LEU A 79 -2.78 -11.74 -4.79
C LEU A 79 -1.73 -10.73 -5.30
N PRO A 80 -1.71 -9.50 -4.77
CA PRO A 80 -0.63 -8.56 -5.05
C PRO A 80 0.74 -9.18 -4.72
N ALA A 81 1.77 -8.88 -5.52
CA ALA A 81 3.12 -9.44 -5.34
C ALA A 81 3.67 -9.26 -3.91
N ARG A 82 3.34 -8.14 -3.25
CA ARG A 82 3.67 -7.89 -1.83
C ARG A 82 3.03 -8.92 -0.89
N THR A 83 1.75 -9.22 -1.08
CA THR A 83 1.01 -10.18 -0.26
C THR A 83 1.57 -11.58 -0.45
N VAL A 84 1.94 -11.93 -1.69
CA VAL A 84 2.63 -13.19 -2.00
C VAL A 84 3.97 -13.27 -1.27
N ALA A 85 4.80 -12.21 -1.35
CA ALA A 85 6.09 -12.16 -0.64
C ALA A 85 5.91 -12.29 0.88
N HIS A 86 4.93 -11.59 1.47
CA HIS A 86 4.61 -11.68 2.90
C HIS A 86 4.19 -13.11 3.28
N LEU A 87 3.33 -13.74 2.48
CA LEU A 87 2.90 -15.12 2.69
C LEU A 87 4.07 -16.11 2.62
N MET A 88 4.92 -15.99 1.59
CA MET A 88 6.11 -16.83 1.43
C MET A 88 7.06 -16.72 2.63
N LEU A 89 7.31 -15.50 3.11
CA LEU A 89 8.14 -15.26 4.30
C LEU A 89 7.50 -15.84 5.57
N GLY A 90 6.19 -15.66 5.76
CA GLY A 90 5.47 -16.22 6.91
C GLY A 90 5.48 -17.76 6.95
N MET A 91 5.35 -18.40 5.79
CA MET A 91 5.46 -19.86 5.65
C MET A 91 6.91 -20.33 5.86
N ALA A 92 7.90 -19.61 5.31
CA ALA A 92 9.32 -19.93 5.49
C ALA A 92 9.71 -19.91 6.97
N ILE A 93 9.25 -18.93 7.75
CA ILE A 93 9.46 -18.90 9.21
C ILE A 93 8.90 -20.16 9.87
N GLY A 94 7.70 -20.61 9.48
CA GLY A 94 7.08 -21.83 10.00
C GLY A 94 7.89 -23.09 9.70
N VAL A 95 8.36 -23.22 8.46
CA VAL A 95 9.23 -24.34 8.04
C VAL A 95 10.55 -24.33 8.81
N LEU A 96 11.19 -23.17 8.96
CA LEU A 96 12.43 -23.02 9.70
C LEU A 96 12.25 -23.35 11.19
N LEU A 97 11.14 -22.92 11.81
CA LEU A 97 10.80 -23.27 13.20
C LEU A 97 10.59 -24.77 13.35
N LEU A 98 9.84 -25.40 12.46
CA LEU A 98 9.61 -26.85 12.48
C LEU A 98 10.94 -27.61 12.35
N ALA A 99 11.79 -27.23 11.38
CA ALA A 99 13.10 -27.83 11.18
C ALA A 99 13.99 -27.66 12.43
N LYS A 100 14.01 -26.47 13.04
CA LYS A 100 14.75 -26.21 14.28
C LYS A 100 14.28 -27.10 15.43
N VAL A 101 12.96 -27.25 15.62
CA VAL A 101 12.40 -28.14 16.65
C VAL A 101 12.74 -29.60 16.38
N MET A 102 12.67 -30.05 15.12
CA MET A 102 13.04 -31.42 14.74
C MET A 102 14.52 -31.70 15.02
N ILE A 103 15.42 -30.77 14.69
CA ILE A 103 16.86 -30.92 14.92
C ILE A 103 17.16 -31.04 16.42
N VAL A 104 16.65 -30.13 17.24
CA VAL A 104 16.90 -30.14 18.69
C VAL A 104 16.30 -31.38 19.38
N ARG A 105 15.21 -31.93 18.84
CA ARG A 105 14.51 -33.07 19.45
C ARG A 105 15.04 -34.44 18.99
N PHE A 106 15.33 -34.58 17.69
CA PHE A 106 15.65 -35.87 17.08
C PHE A 106 17.08 -35.94 16.53
N PHE A 107 17.68 -34.83 16.08
CA PHE A 107 18.99 -34.79 15.41
C PHE A 107 19.99 -33.90 16.14
N LYS A 108 20.18 -34.13 17.45
CA LYS A 108 21.03 -33.29 18.33
C LYS A 108 22.47 -33.13 17.83
N TYR A 109 23.02 -34.12 17.12
CA TYR A 109 24.36 -34.04 16.54
C TYR A 109 24.52 -32.92 15.49
N LEU A 110 23.43 -32.50 14.83
CA LEU A 110 23.42 -31.39 13.87
C LEU A 110 23.25 -30.02 14.54
N GLU A 111 22.93 -29.97 15.84
CA GLU A 111 22.59 -28.75 16.55
C GLU A 111 23.74 -27.74 16.51
N ALA A 112 24.97 -28.18 16.76
CA ALA A 112 26.14 -27.30 16.84
C ALA A 112 26.42 -26.55 15.52
N GLN A 113 26.18 -27.18 14.37
CA GLN A 113 26.41 -26.59 13.05
C GLN A 113 25.18 -25.84 12.52
N MET A 114 23.98 -26.39 12.70
CA MET A 114 22.76 -25.85 12.07
C MET A 114 22.01 -24.83 12.92
N ALA A 115 22.20 -24.82 14.24
CA ALA A 115 21.49 -23.87 15.11
C ALA A 115 21.77 -22.40 14.75
N PRO A 116 23.02 -21.96 14.46
CA PRO A 116 23.29 -20.59 14.04
C PRO A 116 22.62 -20.24 12.71
N LEU A 117 22.69 -21.14 11.72
CA LEU A 117 22.11 -20.93 10.39
C LEU A 117 20.58 -20.79 10.43
N LEU A 118 19.91 -21.63 11.21
CA LEU A 118 18.46 -21.55 11.38
C LEU A 118 18.05 -20.32 12.20
N GLY A 119 18.84 -19.97 13.22
CA GLY A 119 18.61 -18.76 14.02
C GLY A 119 18.75 -17.47 13.22
N THR A 120 19.77 -17.36 12.34
CA THR A 120 19.91 -16.21 11.44
C THR A 120 18.84 -16.20 10.35
N GLY A 121 18.50 -17.36 9.78
CA GLY A 121 17.43 -17.47 8.81
C GLY A 121 16.10 -16.95 9.36
N LEU A 122 15.75 -17.34 10.59
CA LEU A 122 14.56 -16.82 11.28
C LEU A 122 14.60 -15.30 11.47
N LEU A 123 15.76 -14.74 11.84
CA LEU A 123 15.92 -13.29 11.97
C LEU A 123 15.75 -12.57 10.63
N VAL A 124 16.39 -13.04 9.57
CA VAL A 124 16.31 -12.43 8.24
C VAL A 124 14.88 -12.49 7.73
N CYS A 125 14.23 -13.65 7.79
CA CYS A 125 12.84 -13.78 7.38
C CYS A 125 11.91 -12.88 8.21
N THR A 126 12.12 -12.80 9.53
CA THR A 126 11.32 -11.91 10.40
C THR A 126 11.53 -10.44 10.04
N ALA A 127 12.77 -10.01 9.84
CA ALA A 127 13.10 -8.64 9.47
C ALA A 127 12.47 -8.24 8.13
N LEU A 128 12.57 -9.10 7.12
CA LEU A 128 11.95 -8.87 5.80
C LEU A 128 10.42 -8.84 5.89
N LEU A 129 9.81 -9.79 6.62
CA LEU A 129 8.36 -9.83 6.83
C LEU A 129 7.83 -8.56 7.49
N ILE A 130 8.54 -8.08 8.52
CA ILE A 130 8.19 -6.85 9.25
C ILE A 130 8.43 -5.61 8.40
N GLY A 131 9.52 -5.56 7.62
CA GLY A 131 9.78 -4.48 6.66
C GLY A 131 8.71 -4.35 5.58
N LEU A 132 8.11 -5.47 5.16
CA LEU A 132 7.00 -5.50 4.20
C LEU A 132 5.64 -5.09 4.79
N SER A 133 5.48 -5.10 6.11
CA SER A 133 4.17 -4.93 6.78
C SER A 133 4.07 -3.65 7.62
N VAL A 134 5.01 -3.41 8.54
CA VAL A 134 4.92 -2.31 9.52
C VAL A 134 4.92 -0.92 8.91
N PRO A 135 5.79 -0.57 7.93
CA PRO A 135 5.78 0.77 7.33
C PRO A 135 4.44 1.14 6.71
N PHE A 136 3.75 0.17 6.10
CA PHE A 136 2.44 0.40 5.49
C PHE A 136 1.34 0.52 6.53
N ALA A 137 1.33 -0.34 7.56
CA ALA A 137 0.39 -0.22 8.66
C ALA A 137 0.55 1.13 9.40
N TRP A 138 1.79 1.60 9.55
CA TRP A 138 2.07 2.90 10.15
C TRP A 138 1.68 4.05 9.24
N ARG A 139 2.00 3.98 7.94
CA ARG A 139 1.57 4.99 6.95
C ARG A 139 0.05 5.07 6.89
N GLU A 140 -0.64 3.94 6.89
CA GLU A 140 -2.11 3.88 6.93
C GLU A 140 -2.64 4.46 8.25
N HIS A 141 -2.03 4.14 9.39
CA HIS A 141 -2.43 4.72 10.67
C HIS A 141 -2.22 6.24 10.71
N TYR A 142 -1.07 6.71 10.23
CA TYR A 142 -0.73 8.13 10.15
C TYR A 142 -1.65 8.89 9.19
N LEU A 143 -1.88 8.35 7.99
CA LEU A 143 -2.82 8.90 7.02
C LEU A 143 -4.25 8.83 7.52
N SER A 144 -4.66 7.77 8.23
CA SER A 144 -6.00 7.67 8.79
C SER A 144 -6.23 8.61 9.96
N GLN A 145 -5.20 8.90 10.78
CA GLN A 145 -5.24 9.92 11.83
C GLN A 145 -5.28 11.34 11.25
N ARG A 146 -4.45 11.66 10.24
CA ARG A 146 -4.55 12.95 9.53
C ARG A 146 -5.86 13.08 8.75
N ALA A 147 -6.31 12.01 8.12
CA ALA A 147 -7.61 11.97 7.45
C ALA A 147 -8.78 11.94 8.45
N ALA A 148 -8.60 11.54 9.71
CA ALA A 148 -9.61 11.68 10.76
C ALA A 148 -9.84 13.15 11.15
N GLY A 149 -8.94 14.05 10.74
CA GLY A 149 -9.13 15.50 10.68
C GLY A 149 -9.10 16.05 9.25
N GLY A 150 -9.27 15.21 8.21
CA GLY A 150 -9.31 15.68 6.83
C GLY A 150 -10.50 16.62 6.60
N PRO A 151 -10.58 17.33 5.46
CA PRO A 151 -11.62 18.33 5.18
C PRO A 151 -13.04 17.79 5.40
N ALA A 152 -13.24 16.48 5.26
CA ALA A 152 -14.47 15.77 5.60
C ALA A 152 -14.99 16.03 7.03
N PHE A 153 -14.10 16.21 8.01
CA PHE A 153 -14.38 16.30 9.45
C PHE A 153 -14.20 17.72 10.03
N GLU A 154 -13.82 18.70 9.22
CA GLU A 154 -13.68 20.09 9.62
C GLU A 154 -15.04 20.71 9.97
N ARG A 155 -15.06 21.66 10.91
CA ARG A 155 -16.32 22.29 11.40
C ARG A 155 -17.14 22.91 10.27
N GLU A 156 -16.49 23.56 9.32
CA GLU A 156 -17.14 24.16 8.16
C GLU A 156 -17.81 23.09 7.27
N ASN A 157 -17.11 21.98 7.00
CA ASN A 157 -17.68 20.91 6.21
C ASN A 157 -18.81 20.17 6.95
N LEU A 158 -18.71 20.00 8.27
CA LEU A 158 -19.79 19.43 9.09
C LEU A 158 -21.05 20.30 9.02
N ALA A 159 -20.90 21.63 9.09
CA ALA A 159 -22.02 22.57 8.92
C ALA A 159 -22.63 22.47 7.51
N ARG A 160 -21.79 22.38 6.47
CA ARG A 160 -22.23 22.14 5.09
C ARG A 160 -23.02 20.84 4.96
N VAL A 161 -22.52 19.75 5.53
CA VAL A 161 -23.18 18.44 5.50
C VAL A 161 -24.52 18.51 6.24
N ALA A 162 -24.58 19.15 7.41
CA ALA A 162 -25.83 19.36 8.15
C ALA A 162 -26.89 20.12 7.33
N ALA A 163 -26.48 21.12 6.54
CA ALA A 163 -27.37 21.87 5.66
C ALA A 163 -27.84 21.07 4.43
N LEU A 164 -27.02 20.14 3.93
CA LEU A 164 -27.32 19.36 2.72
C LEU A 164 -28.09 18.05 3.00
N LEU A 165 -27.93 17.47 4.19
CA LEU A 165 -28.57 16.20 4.55
C LEU A 165 -30.10 16.19 4.45
N PRO A 166 -30.84 17.27 4.78
CA PRO A 166 -32.29 17.33 4.55
C PRO A 166 -32.67 17.12 3.08
N GLN A 167 -31.80 17.52 2.14
CA GLN A 167 -32.01 17.36 0.70
C GLN A 167 -31.75 15.93 0.21
N ALA A 168 -31.24 15.04 1.07
CA ALA A 168 -31.00 13.65 0.71
C ALA A 168 -32.28 12.80 0.60
N GLY A 169 -33.42 13.32 1.08
CA GLY A 169 -34.71 12.63 1.03
C GLY A 169 -34.79 11.44 1.99
N PHE A 170 -34.24 11.58 3.20
CA PHE A 170 -34.45 10.59 4.27
C PHE A 170 -35.91 10.65 4.77
N PRO A 171 -36.45 9.53 5.28
CA PRO A 171 -37.75 9.52 5.98
C PRO A 171 -37.77 10.51 7.14
N ALA A 172 -38.96 11.03 7.48
CA ALA A 172 -39.14 12.08 8.49
C ALA A 172 -38.70 11.65 9.90
N GLU A 173 -38.68 10.34 10.16
CA GLU A 173 -38.31 9.73 11.42
C GLU A 173 -36.78 9.70 11.64
N VAL A 174 -35.98 9.99 10.61
CA VAL A 174 -34.53 9.94 10.69
C VAL A 174 -33.99 11.26 11.26
N PRO A 175 -33.24 11.24 12.37
CA PRO A 175 -32.61 12.44 12.92
C PRO A 175 -31.41 12.85 12.06
N VAL A 176 -31.66 13.54 10.95
CA VAL A 176 -30.63 13.93 9.96
C VAL A 176 -29.50 14.75 10.58
N ALA A 177 -29.76 15.57 11.60
CA ALA A 177 -28.74 16.33 12.30
C ALA A 177 -27.70 15.44 13.01
N ALA A 178 -28.09 14.25 13.49
CA ALA A 178 -27.18 13.32 14.15
C ALA A 178 -26.16 12.71 13.17
N LEU A 179 -26.49 12.68 11.87
CA LEU A 179 -25.64 12.14 10.81
C LEU A 179 -24.50 13.11 10.42
N ALA A 180 -24.62 14.40 10.76
CA ALA A 180 -23.61 15.43 10.49
C ALA A 180 -22.57 15.59 11.63
N THR A 181 -22.31 14.54 12.39
CA THR A 181 -21.34 14.56 13.50
C THR A 181 -20.04 13.86 13.10
N PRO A 182 -18.88 14.24 13.69
CA PRO A 182 -17.62 13.55 13.43
C PRO A 182 -17.70 12.03 13.67
N ALA A 183 -18.45 11.61 14.70
CA ALA A 183 -18.66 10.21 15.01
C ALA A 183 -19.47 9.49 13.92
N ALA A 184 -20.57 10.10 13.45
CA ALA A 184 -21.40 9.56 12.38
C ALA A 184 -20.63 9.45 11.05
N LEU A 185 -19.85 10.48 10.69
CA LEU A 185 -19.03 10.45 9.49
C LEU A 185 -17.92 9.38 9.56
N ARG A 186 -17.34 9.15 10.74
CA ARG A 186 -16.37 8.04 10.95
C ARG A 186 -17.03 6.67 10.77
N GLN A 187 -18.26 6.49 11.24
CA GLN A 187 -19.03 5.27 10.99
C GLN A 187 -19.30 5.09 9.50
N GLY A 188 -19.71 6.14 8.80
CA GLY A 188 -19.92 6.11 7.34
C GLY A 188 -18.66 5.72 6.57
N ARG A 189 -17.51 6.31 6.93
CA ARG A 189 -16.20 5.94 6.38
C ARG A 189 -15.90 4.45 6.60
N ALA A 190 -16.16 3.94 7.79
CA ALA A 190 -15.92 2.53 8.11
C ALA A 190 -16.79 1.60 7.26
N VAL A 191 -18.05 1.96 6.98
CA VAL A 191 -18.94 1.22 6.08
C VAL A 191 -18.35 1.17 4.66
N LEU A 192 -17.91 2.31 4.13
CA LEU A 192 -17.30 2.37 2.79
C LEU A 192 -16.07 1.46 2.67
N LEU A 193 -15.14 1.57 3.62
CA LEU A 193 -13.87 0.83 3.61
C LEU A 193 -14.04 -0.66 3.87
N LYS A 194 -15.09 -1.08 4.59
CA LYS A 194 -15.30 -2.48 4.93
C LYS A 194 -16.25 -3.20 3.98
N LYS A 195 -17.32 -2.54 3.52
CA LYS A 195 -18.41 -3.17 2.76
C LYS A 195 -18.45 -2.73 1.30
N CYS A 196 -18.25 -1.45 0.99
CA CYS A 196 -18.43 -0.96 -0.39
C CYS A 196 -17.29 -1.35 -1.34
N VAL A 197 -16.06 -1.48 -0.85
CA VAL A 197 -14.88 -1.88 -1.66
C VAL A 197 -14.76 -3.39 -1.91
N GLN A 198 -15.67 -4.22 -1.38
CA GLN A 198 -15.56 -5.68 -1.48
C GLN A 198 -15.79 -6.20 -2.90
N CYS A 199 -16.58 -5.48 -3.71
CA CYS A 199 -16.97 -5.94 -5.05
C CYS A 199 -16.32 -5.13 -6.18
N HIS A 200 -16.07 -3.83 -5.99
CA HIS A 200 -15.42 -2.97 -6.98
C HIS A 200 -14.72 -1.79 -6.29
N ASP A 201 -13.75 -1.18 -6.96
CA ASP A 201 -13.14 0.06 -6.49
C ASP A 201 -14.18 1.20 -6.47
N LEU A 202 -14.08 2.07 -5.45
CA LEU A 202 -14.96 3.21 -5.26
C LEU A 202 -14.63 4.36 -6.22
N ARG A 203 -13.41 4.42 -6.76
CA ARG A 203 -12.96 5.50 -7.65
C ARG A 203 -13.98 5.80 -8.76
N THR A 204 -14.48 4.78 -9.43
CA THR A 204 -15.47 4.92 -10.52
C THR A 204 -16.80 5.53 -10.07
N VAL A 205 -17.26 5.20 -8.87
CA VAL A 205 -18.50 5.73 -8.28
C VAL A 205 -18.31 7.16 -7.79
N LEU A 206 -17.14 7.45 -7.22
CA LEU A 206 -16.78 8.75 -6.64
C LEU A 206 -16.47 9.83 -7.68
N LEU A 207 -16.08 9.45 -8.90
CA LEU A 207 -15.79 10.38 -10.01
C LEU A 207 -17.04 11.06 -10.58
N ARG A 208 -18.25 10.52 -10.35
CA ARG A 208 -19.48 11.13 -10.86
C ARG A 208 -20.04 12.13 -9.85
N PRO A 209 -20.24 13.41 -10.22
CA PRO A 209 -20.89 14.38 -9.35
C PRO A 209 -22.32 13.92 -9.05
N LYS A 210 -22.69 13.96 -7.77
CA LYS A 210 -24.00 13.51 -7.30
C LYS A 210 -24.56 14.48 -6.26
N THR A 211 -25.87 14.69 -6.33
CA THR A 211 -26.62 15.39 -5.27
C THR A 211 -26.76 14.48 -4.04
N PRO A 212 -27.11 15.05 -2.86
CA PRO A 212 -27.39 14.26 -1.66
C PRO A 212 -28.40 13.12 -1.89
N GLY A 213 -29.49 13.39 -2.61
CA GLY A 213 -30.50 12.38 -2.93
C GLY A 213 -29.95 11.25 -3.83
N GLN A 214 -29.16 11.61 -4.85
CA GLN A 214 -28.53 10.63 -5.74
C GLN A 214 -27.52 9.75 -5.00
N TRP A 215 -26.86 10.27 -3.96
CA TRP A 215 -26.01 9.45 -3.09
C TRP A 215 -26.82 8.44 -2.29
N ARG A 216 -27.94 8.86 -1.69
CA ARG A 216 -28.85 7.95 -0.97
C ARG A 216 -29.33 6.81 -1.86
N GLU A 217 -29.82 7.14 -3.07
CA GLU A 217 -30.27 6.14 -4.04
C GLU A 217 -29.15 5.20 -4.49
N THR A 218 -27.93 5.73 -4.68
CA THR A 218 -26.79 4.89 -5.04
C THR A 218 -26.48 3.89 -3.94
N VAL A 219 -26.46 4.32 -2.67
CA VAL A 219 -26.25 3.44 -1.53
C VAL A 219 -27.37 2.40 -1.40
N ALA A 220 -28.63 2.81 -1.55
CA ALA A 220 -29.78 1.89 -1.52
C ALA A 220 -29.69 0.81 -2.60
N ARG A 221 -29.40 1.19 -3.87
CA ARG A 221 -29.21 0.22 -4.95
C ARG A 221 -28.04 -0.72 -4.70
N MET A 222 -26.96 -0.26 -4.05
CA MET A 222 -25.84 -1.13 -3.70
C MET A 222 -26.21 -2.09 -2.56
N ALA A 223 -26.99 -1.64 -1.58
CA ALA A 223 -27.48 -2.49 -0.51
C ALA A 223 -28.39 -3.61 -1.03
N GLU A 224 -29.27 -3.29 -1.98
CA GLU A 224 -30.15 -4.28 -2.64
C GLU A 224 -29.40 -5.28 -3.52
N ARG A 225 -28.30 -4.86 -4.15
CA ARG A 225 -27.49 -5.69 -5.06
C ARG A 225 -26.37 -6.47 -4.37
N ALA A 226 -26.14 -6.27 -3.08
CA ALA A 226 -25.15 -6.99 -2.30
C ALA A 226 -25.61 -8.44 -2.07
N VAL A 227 -25.53 -9.27 -3.11
CA VAL A 227 -25.98 -10.69 -3.07
C VAL A 227 -24.93 -11.61 -2.44
N LEU A 228 -23.65 -11.24 -2.51
CA LEU A 228 -22.52 -12.09 -2.09
C LEU A 228 -21.93 -11.72 -0.72
N ALA A 229 -22.33 -10.58 -0.14
CA ALA A 229 -21.82 -10.07 1.13
C ALA A 229 -22.98 -9.76 2.09
N GLU A 230 -22.68 -9.57 3.38
CA GLU A 230 -23.67 -9.12 4.35
C GLU A 230 -24.28 -7.78 3.89
N PRO A 231 -25.60 -7.71 3.62
CA PRO A 231 -26.22 -6.53 3.07
C PRO A 231 -26.13 -5.35 4.05
N LEU A 232 -26.06 -4.12 3.51
CA LEU A 232 -26.04 -2.93 4.35
C LEU A 232 -27.40 -2.75 5.02
N ASN A 233 -27.42 -2.70 6.35
CA ASN A 233 -28.64 -2.36 7.07
C ASN A 233 -28.97 -0.86 6.92
N GLU A 234 -30.18 -0.45 7.29
CA GLU A 234 -30.63 0.94 7.11
C GLU A 234 -29.75 1.97 7.82
N PHE A 235 -29.20 1.64 9.00
CA PHE A 235 -28.30 2.55 9.71
C PHE A 235 -27.00 2.74 8.94
N GLU A 236 -26.37 1.65 8.49
CA GLU A 236 -25.15 1.68 7.68
C GLU A 236 -25.34 2.46 6.40
N GLN A 237 -26.49 2.30 5.73
CA GLN A 237 -26.84 3.06 4.53
C GLN A 237 -26.86 4.58 4.82
N ARG A 238 -27.54 5.00 5.91
CA ARG A 238 -27.63 6.42 6.31
C ARG A 238 -26.25 7.02 6.60
N PHE A 239 -25.40 6.32 7.35
CA PHE A 239 -24.04 6.77 7.66
C PHE A 239 -23.15 6.83 6.42
N ALA A 240 -23.23 5.81 5.55
CA ALA A 240 -22.49 5.80 4.29
C ALA A 240 -22.89 6.97 3.38
N THR A 241 -24.20 7.24 3.24
CA THR A 241 -24.71 8.40 2.49
C THR A 241 -24.20 9.73 3.06
N ALA A 242 -24.26 9.92 4.38
CA ALA A 242 -23.78 11.15 5.02
C ALA A 242 -22.29 11.39 4.77
N TYR A 243 -21.48 10.32 4.84
CA TYR A 243 -20.05 10.41 4.55
C TYR A 243 -19.75 10.69 3.08
N LEU A 244 -20.49 10.09 2.14
CA LEU A 244 -20.35 10.37 0.71
C LEU A 244 -20.64 11.85 0.38
N ILE A 245 -21.68 12.43 1.00
CA ILE A 245 -21.99 13.87 0.90
C ILE A 245 -20.82 14.71 1.46
N ALA A 246 -20.23 14.27 2.57
CA ALA A 246 -19.13 14.97 3.24
C ALA A 246 -17.87 15.05 2.37
N ILE A 247 -17.56 14.02 1.58
CA ILE A 247 -16.35 13.96 0.73
C ILE A 247 -16.57 14.47 -0.70
N THR A 248 -17.82 14.75 -1.11
CA THR A 248 -18.15 15.16 -2.49
C THR A 248 -17.39 16.39 -3.00
N PRO A 249 -17.23 17.50 -2.24
CA PRO A 249 -16.51 18.67 -2.74
C PRO A 249 -15.05 18.39 -3.04
N GLU A 250 -14.40 17.56 -2.21
CA GLU A 250 -13.01 17.18 -2.40
C GLU A 250 -12.84 16.37 -3.69
N LEU A 251 -13.77 15.45 -3.94
CA LEU A 251 -13.83 14.66 -5.17
C LEU A 251 -14.06 15.53 -6.41
N GLN A 252 -14.90 16.57 -6.29
CA GLN A 252 -15.15 17.51 -7.38
C GLN A 252 -13.93 18.39 -7.66
N LYS A 253 -13.26 18.91 -6.62
CA LYS A 253 -12.02 19.67 -6.77
C LYS A 253 -10.95 18.83 -7.46
N SER A 254 -10.72 17.59 -7.00
CA SER A 254 -9.74 16.69 -7.64
C SER A 254 -10.10 16.40 -9.10
N ALA A 255 -11.38 16.15 -9.41
CA ALA A 255 -11.82 15.91 -10.79
C ALA A 255 -11.67 17.14 -11.69
N MET A 256 -11.94 18.35 -11.17
CA MET A 256 -11.73 19.60 -11.89
C MET A 256 -10.25 19.88 -12.15
N THR A 257 -9.38 19.66 -11.18
CA THR A 257 -7.93 19.80 -11.35
C THR A 257 -7.40 18.84 -12.41
N ILE A 258 -7.79 17.56 -12.36
CA ILE A 258 -7.43 16.56 -13.38
C ILE A 258 -7.89 17.02 -14.76
N ARG A 259 -9.15 17.46 -14.91
CA ARG A 259 -9.67 17.95 -16.19
C ARG A 259 -8.96 19.21 -16.69
N GLN A 260 -8.58 20.12 -15.80
CA GLN A 260 -7.80 21.32 -16.15
C GLN A 260 -6.39 20.95 -16.62
N GLN A 261 -5.75 19.96 -15.98
CA GLN A 261 -4.47 19.43 -16.43
C GLN A 261 -4.61 18.76 -17.81
N GLU A 262 -5.65 17.96 -18.03
CA GLU A 262 -5.94 17.37 -19.34
C GLU A 262 -6.10 18.42 -20.45
N ILE A 263 -6.88 19.48 -20.20
CA ILE A 263 -7.07 20.58 -21.17
C ILE A 263 -5.74 21.28 -21.46
N LYS A 264 -5.00 21.68 -20.43
CA LYS A 264 -3.68 22.32 -20.60
C LYS A 264 -2.71 21.43 -21.37
N ARG A 265 -2.82 20.13 -21.20
CA ARG A 265 -1.99 19.14 -21.85
C ARG A 265 -2.38 18.92 -23.30
N GLU A 266 -3.66 18.97 -23.64
CA GLU A 266 -4.13 19.02 -25.02
C GLU A 266 -3.66 20.31 -25.72
N GLU A 267 -3.72 21.44 -25.03
CA GLU A 267 -3.19 22.72 -25.51
C GLU A 267 -1.66 22.65 -25.74
N ALA A 268 -0.91 22.07 -24.80
CA ALA A 268 0.53 21.85 -24.95
C ALA A 268 0.85 20.90 -26.12
N ARG A 269 0.09 19.80 -26.28
CA ARG A 269 0.22 18.88 -27.43
C ARG A 269 -0.05 19.60 -28.75
N ALA A 270 -1.09 20.43 -28.82
CA ALA A 270 -1.41 21.22 -30.00
C ALA A 270 -0.32 22.26 -30.32
N ALA A 271 0.24 22.91 -29.30
CA ALA A 271 1.34 23.85 -29.44
C ALA A 271 2.62 23.17 -29.96
N ILE A 272 2.99 22.01 -29.40
CA ILE A 272 4.14 21.21 -29.85
C ILE A 272 3.95 20.75 -31.30
N ALA A 273 2.75 20.27 -31.67
CA ALA A 273 2.44 19.87 -33.05
C ALA A 273 2.57 21.03 -34.05
N ALA A 274 2.19 22.25 -33.65
CA ALA A 274 2.35 23.45 -34.47
C ALA A 274 3.82 23.89 -34.62
N VAL A 275 4.62 23.76 -33.55
CA VAL A 275 6.06 24.07 -33.56
C VAL A 275 6.85 23.05 -34.40
N SER A 276 6.52 21.75 -34.30
CA SER A 276 7.15 20.71 -35.14
C SER A 276 6.86 20.87 -36.64
N ALA A 277 5.77 21.55 -37.01
CA ALA A 277 5.44 21.84 -38.40
C ALA A 277 6.26 22.99 -39.03
N THR A 278 7.06 23.73 -38.25
CA THR A 278 7.67 24.99 -38.71
C THR A 278 9.18 25.14 -38.50
N LEU A 279 9.91 24.09 -38.11
CA LEU A 279 11.35 24.20 -37.84
C LEU A 279 12.24 23.83 -39.05
N PRO A 280 13.10 24.75 -39.55
CA PRO A 280 14.25 24.42 -40.39
C PRO A 280 15.43 23.87 -39.56
N GLN A 281 16.23 22.98 -40.17
CA GLN A 281 17.37 22.30 -39.57
C GLN A 281 18.61 23.21 -39.33
N GLU A 282 19.12 23.10 -38.09
CA GLU A 282 20.53 23.11 -37.62
C GLU A 282 21.30 24.41 -37.31
N LEU A 283 21.81 24.48 -36.07
CA LEU A 283 22.99 25.25 -35.62
C LEU A 283 23.78 24.46 -34.54
N PRO A 284 25.12 24.51 -34.50
CA PRO A 284 25.96 23.62 -33.65
C PRO A 284 25.91 23.91 -32.13
N ALA A 285 25.53 25.12 -31.71
CA ALA A 285 25.39 25.45 -30.29
C ALA A 285 24.20 24.72 -29.63
N ALA A 286 23.22 24.29 -30.43
CA ALA A 286 22.07 23.52 -29.97
C ALA A 286 22.45 22.07 -29.60
N GLN A 287 23.56 21.53 -30.11
CA GLN A 287 23.96 20.15 -29.82
C GLN A 287 24.52 19.99 -28.39
N ALA A 288 25.31 20.95 -27.91
CA ALA A 288 25.84 20.91 -26.55
C ALA A 288 24.76 21.17 -25.49
N ALA A 289 23.80 22.06 -25.78
CA ALA A 289 22.62 22.26 -24.93
C ALA A 289 21.70 21.02 -24.94
N ALA A 290 21.47 20.43 -26.11
CA ALA A 290 20.67 19.21 -26.23
C ALA A 290 21.30 17.99 -25.53
N GLU A 291 22.62 17.87 -25.48
CA GLU A 291 23.31 16.82 -24.71
C GLU A 291 23.20 17.03 -23.19
N ALA A 292 23.31 18.27 -22.72
CA ALA A 292 23.11 18.62 -21.31
C ALA A 292 21.66 18.33 -20.87
N ASP A 293 20.67 18.77 -21.68
CA ASP A 293 19.25 18.53 -21.43
C ASP A 293 18.90 17.04 -21.47
N LEU A 294 19.52 16.26 -22.38
CA LEU A 294 19.32 14.81 -22.43
C LEU A 294 19.87 14.10 -21.19
N SER A 295 20.99 14.56 -20.63
CA SER A 295 21.56 13.99 -19.41
C SER A 295 20.71 14.25 -18.16
N ALA A 296 20.13 15.46 -18.06
CA ALA A 296 19.19 15.81 -17.00
C ALA A 296 17.89 15.01 -17.11
N ALA A 297 17.32 14.95 -18.32
CA ALA A 297 16.11 14.19 -18.58
C ALA A 297 16.28 12.67 -18.36
N ARG A 298 17.48 12.13 -18.64
CA ARG A 298 17.84 10.75 -18.29
C ARG A 298 17.81 10.52 -16.78
N THR A 299 18.40 11.43 -16.02
CA THR A 299 18.45 11.32 -14.55
C THR A 299 17.05 11.34 -13.96
N LEU A 300 16.19 12.25 -14.45
CA LEU A 300 14.79 12.30 -14.08
C LEU A 300 14.06 10.99 -14.45
N PHE A 301 14.27 10.46 -15.66
CA PHE A 301 13.69 9.18 -16.08
C PHE A 301 14.10 8.03 -15.16
N GLU A 302 15.39 7.87 -14.88
CA GLU A 302 15.89 6.81 -14.01
C GLU A 302 15.34 6.95 -12.59
N GLN A 303 15.30 8.17 -12.03
CA GLN A 303 14.80 8.43 -10.68
C GLN A 303 13.29 8.25 -10.56
N THR A 304 12.53 8.64 -11.58
CA THR A 304 11.07 8.66 -11.56
C THR A 304 10.48 7.31 -11.95
N CYS A 305 10.98 6.70 -13.02
CA CYS A 305 10.40 5.47 -13.55
C CYS A 305 10.87 4.20 -12.81
N SER A 306 12.01 4.24 -12.11
CA SER A 306 12.48 3.10 -11.31
C SER A 306 11.79 2.94 -9.94
N GLN A 307 10.99 3.93 -9.53
CA GLN A 307 10.32 3.92 -8.22
C GLN A 307 9.28 2.81 -8.08
N CYS A 308 8.70 2.37 -9.20
CA CYS A 308 7.59 1.42 -9.21
C CYS A 308 7.97 0.05 -9.79
N HIS A 309 8.79 0.02 -10.85
CA HIS A 309 9.21 -1.21 -11.50
C HIS A 309 10.57 -1.02 -12.18
N SER A 310 11.22 -2.12 -12.59
CA SER A 310 12.48 -2.03 -13.32
C SER A 310 12.28 -1.37 -14.69
N LEU A 311 13.32 -0.67 -15.15
CA LEU A 311 13.30 0.02 -16.44
C LEU A 311 13.37 -0.95 -17.63
N GLY A 312 13.73 -2.21 -17.43
CA GLY A 312 13.89 -3.19 -18.52
C GLY A 312 12.64 -3.45 -19.36
N ASN A 313 11.45 -3.06 -18.90
CA ASN A 313 10.23 -3.13 -19.71
C ASN A 313 10.26 -2.15 -20.90
N ILE A 314 10.91 -0.99 -20.74
CA ILE A 314 11.03 0.02 -21.80
C ILE A 314 11.94 -0.46 -22.93
N GLU A 315 12.95 -1.27 -22.61
CA GLU A 315 13.88 -1.84 -23.59
C GLU A 315 13.20 -2.92 -24.43
N LYS A 316 12.27 -3.68 -23.83
CA LYS A 316 11.52 -4.73 -24.52
C LYS A 316 10.42 -4.19 -25.42
N SER A 317 9.80 -3.08 -25.03
CA SER A 317 8.70 -2.47 -25.78
C SER A 317 8.81 -0.93 -25.77
N PRO A 318 9.79 -0.38 -26.50
CA PRO A 318 10.02 1.06 -26.53
C PRO A 318 8.89 1.82 -27.24
N PRO A 319 8.59 3.07 -26.84
CA PRO A 319 7.69 3.92 -27.58
C PRO A 319 8.29 4.24 -28.96
N ALA A 320 7.50 4.11 -30.03
CA ALA A 320 8.00 4.32 -31.39
C ALA A 320 8.08 5.80 -31.77
N SER A 321 7.25 6.64 -31.14
CA SER A 321 7.14 8.08 -31.44
C SER A 321 6.92 8.91 -30.17
N ALA A 322 6.99 10.24 -30.30
CA ALA A 322 6.62 11.16 -29.22
C ALA A 322 5.17 10.97 -28.77
N ALA A 323 4.26 10.65 -29.69
CA ALA A 323 2.87 10.36 -29.38
C ALA A 323 2.75 9.08 -28.53
N ASP A 324 3.52 8.03 -28.87
CA ASP A 324 3.54 6.79 -28.11
C ASP A 324 4.19 6.94 -26.74
N ALA A 325 5.28 7.72 -26.64
CA ALA A 325 5.95 8.03 -25.39
C ALA A 325 5.02 8.82 -24.45
N THR A 326 4.30 9.79 -25.03
CA THR A 326 3.25 10.52 -24.31
C THR A 326 2.19 9.55 -23.81
N ALA A 327 1.55 8.78 -24.70
CA ALA A 327 0.50 7.84 -24.32
C ALA A 327 0.95 6.78 -23.29
N LEU A 328 2.23 6.38 -23.32
CA LEU A 328 2.81 5.51 -22.30
C LEU A 328 2.82 6.19 -20.93
N LEU A 329 3.32 7.43 -20.84
CA LEU A 329 3.36 8.17 -19.58
C LEU A 329 1.95 8.52 -19.08
N ASP A 330 0.97 8.78 -19.95
CA ASP A 330 -0.45 8.91 -19.58
C ASP A 330 -0.91 7.70 -18.76
N ARG A 331 -0.67 6.49 -19.29
CA ARG A 331 -1.05 5.26 -18.61
C ARG A 331 -0.33 5.09 -17.28
N MET A 332 0.92 5.57 -17.18
CA MET A 332 1.65 5.50 -15.92
C MET A 332 1.07 6.46 -14.88
N ILE A 333 0.67 7.67 -15.28
CA ILE A 333 -0.01 8.65 -14.42
C ILE A 333 -1.36 8.11 -13.95
N ASP A 334 -2.14 7.52 -14.86
CA ASP A 334 -3.40 6.86 -14.51
C ASP A 334 -3.22 5.75 -13.47
N ASN A 335 -2.08 5.07 -13.53
CA ASN A 335 -1.68 4.01 -12.59
C ASN A 335 -0.92 4.52 -11.35
N GLY A 336 -0.85 5.84 -11.14
CA GLY A 336 -0.36 6.46 -9.91
C GLY A 336 1.05 7.07 -9.98
N LEU A 337 1.60 7.30 -11.17
CA LEU A 337 2.79 8.13 -11.34
C LEU A 337 2.45 9.61 -11.09
N ASP A 338 3.18 10.26 -10.19
CA ASP A 338 3.02 11.67 -9.85
C ASP A 338 4.23 12.46 -10.37
N VAL A 339 4.00 13.30 -11.39
CA VAL A 339 5.02 14.12 -12.06
C VAL A 339 4.44 15.47 -12.41
N THR A 340 5.26 16.52 -12.34
CA THR A 340 4.89 17.86 -12.78
C THR A 340 4.84 17.96 -14.31
N ASP A 341 4.23 19.02 -14.84
CA ASP A 341 4.13 19.23 -16.30
C ASP A 341 5.53 19.37 -16.95
N GLU A 342 6.46 20.04 -16.27
CA GLU A 342 7.86 20.19 -16.73
C GLU A 342 8.60 18.84 -16.75
N GLU A 343 8.44 18.05 -15.68
CA GLU A 343 9.00 16.69 -15.63
C GLU A 343 8.38 15.79 -16.69
N PHE A 344 7.08 15.93 -16.94
CA PHE A 344 6.38 15.19 -17.97
C PHE A 344 6.98 15.44 -19.36
N GLU A 345 7.20 16.71 -19.72
CA GLU A 345 7.81 17.09 -21.00
C GLU A 345 9.24 16.57 -21.13
N GLN A 346 10.04 16.67 -20.06
CA GLN A 346 11.40 16.14 -20.04
C GLN A 346 11.44 14.61 -20.22
N LEU A 347 10.50 13.88 -19.61
CA LEU A 347 10.38 12.44 -19.77
C LEU A 347 9.96 12.05 -21.20
N VAL A 348 9.00 12.75 -21.80
CA VAL A 348 8.62 12.54 -23.21
C VAL A 348 9.81 12.81 -24.13
N PHE A 349 10.54 13.91 -23.89
CA PHE A 349 11.74 14.26 -24.63
C PHE A 349 12.79 13.14 -24.57
N TYR A 350 13.12 12.67 -23.36
CA TYR A 350 14.10 11.60 -23.18
C TYR A 350 13.67 10.29 -23.86
N LEU A 351 12.42 9.86 -23.64
CA LEU A 351 11.88 8.63 -24.20
C LEU A 351 11.88 8.66 -25.72
N THR A 352 11.48 9.78 -26.32
CA THR A 352 11.46 9.95 -27.77
C THR A 352 12.87 9.98 -28.34
N ARG A 353 13.79 10.74 -27.72
CA ARG A 353 15.15 10.91 -28.23
C ARG A 353 16.00 9.65 -28.10
N THR A 354 15.75 8.83 -27.08
CA THR A 354 16.53 7.64 -26.75
C THR A 354 15.94 6.37 -27.36
N TYR A 355 14.61 6.25 -27.39
CA TYR A 355 13.93 5.01 -27.79
C TYR A 355 13.01 5.17 -29.02
N GLY A 356 12.70 6.39 -29.42
CA GLY A 356 11.91 6.66 -30.61
C GLY A 356 12.60 6.12 -31.86
N LYS A 357 11.84 5.50 -32.75
CA LYS A 357 12.34 5.14 -34.08
C LYS A 357 12.23 6.40 -34.95
N ASN A 358 13.37 6.86 -35.48
CA ASN A 358 13.40 7.95 -36.46
C ASN A 358 12.49 7.67 -37.66
#